data_AF-A0A7H1NV08-F1
#
_entry.id   AF-A0A7H1NV08-F1
#
_cell.length_a   1.000
_cell.length_b   1.000
_cell.length_c   1.000
_cell.angle_alpha   90.00
_cell.angle_beta   90.00
_cell.angle_gamma   90.00
#
_symmetry.space_group_name_H-M   'P 1'
#
loop_
_entity.id
_entity.type
_entity.pdbx_description
1 polymer ?
#
loop_
_entity_poly.entity_id
_entity_poly.type
_entity_poly.pdbx_seq_one_letter_code
_entity_poly.pdbx_strand_id
1 'polypeptide(L)'
;MTEKSNKIDPKELKILSDILALVLEEQSGQSLNALEAIKNRARKNKVTGGALKNLFVALAPNPPKPPPRKPRNTASTAKSTDSSPSSRAQIAKLTDSLNRMDIELRTTKARNDAMKMRLFQIENAYIQLQETTTKIYGKRSLRAPLILAIFFCGLIIGIGGMVVYHAIPSGTPSENKYYLGQFR
;
A
#
# COMPACT_ATOMS: atom_id res chain seq x y z
N MET A 1 20.89 36.25 41.81
CA MET A 1 20.10 34.99 41.82
C MET A 1 20.15 34.40 40.42
N THR A 2 20.59 33.16 40.32
CA THR A 2 21.13 32.50 39.13
C THR A 2 20.03 32.04 38.17
N GLU A 3 19.83 32.77 37.07
CA GLU A 3 19.17 32.24 35.87
C GLU A 3 20.05 31.14 35.26
N LYS A 4 19.83 29.89 35.68
CA LYS A 4 20.21 28.75 34.84
C LYS A 4 19.20 28.68 33.70
N SER A 5 19.38 29.58 32.73
CA SER A 5 18.98 29.34 31.35
C SER A 5 19.44 27.93 31.02
N ASN A 6 18.48 27.01 30.97
CA ASN A 6 18.64 25.63 30.58
C ASN A 6 18.98 25.68 29.09
N LYS A 7 20.21 26.08 28.77
CA LYS A 7 20.71 26.32 27.43
C LYS A 7 20.83 24.94 26.80
N ILE A 8 19.74 24.50 26.16
CA ILE A 8 19.67 23.25 25.42
C ILE A 8 20.87 23.26 24.46
N ASP A 9 21.66 22.18 24.45
CA ASP A 9 22.84 22.09 23.60
C ASP A 9 22.36 22.20 22.14
N PRO A 10 22.90 23.15 21.33
CA PRO A 10 22.52 23.29 19.93
C PRO A 10 22.69 21.98 19.12
N LYS A 11 23.59 21.09 19.55
CA LYS A 11 23.75 19.77 18.94
C LYS A 11 22.54 18.86 19.19
N GLU A 12 22.00 18.89 20.40
CA GLU A 12 20.83 18.08 20.79
C GLU A 12 19.55 18.58 20.16
N LEU A 13 19.39 19.91 20.04
CA LEU A 13 18.26 20.52 19.32
C LEU A 13 18.30 20.17 17.83
N LYS A 14 19.49 20.18 17.21
CA LYS A 14 19.66 19.75 15.82
C LYS A 14 19.27 18.28 15.63
N ILE A 15 19.73 17.39 16.51
CA ILE A 15 19.39 15.96 16.47
C ILE A 15 17.87 15.76 16.61
N LEU A 16 17.20 16.53 17.49
CA LEU A 16 15.75 16.47 17.67
C LEU A 16 14.99 16.92 16.42
N SER A 17 15.40 18.04 15.82
CA SER A 17 14.76 18.58 14.62
C SER A 17 14.86 17.62 13.43
N ASP A 18 16.01 16.96 13.29
CA ASP A 18 16.30 16.00 12.23
C ASP A 18 15.54 14.68 12.43
N ILE A 19 15.38 14.24 13.68
CA ILE A 19 14.50 13.11 14.06
C ILE A 19 13.02 13.43 13.78
N LEU A 20 12.56 14.64 14.13
CA LEU A 20 11.17 15.05 13.91
C LEU A 20 10.84 15.20 12.42
N ALA A 21 11.78 15.77 11.64
CA ALA A 21 11.65 15.88 10.19
C ALA A 21 11.51 14.49 9.55
N LEU A 22 12.38 13.54 9.93
CA LEU A 22 12.31 12.16 9.44
C LEU A 22 10.95 11.49 9.73
N VAL A 23 10.37 11.77 10.91
CA VAL A 23 9.06 11.22 11.31
C VAL A 23 7.90 11.88 10.58
N LEU A 24 7.99 13.17 10.27
CA LEU A 24 6.96 13.92 9.54
C LEU A 24 6.98 13.66 8.03
N GLU A 25 8.16 13.37 7.46
CA GLU A 25 8.33 13.10 6.03
C GLU A 25 7.91 11.66 5.64
N GLU A 26 8.00 10.67 6.55
CA GLU A 26 7.53 9.32 6.27
C GLU A 26 5.99 9.20 6.34
N GLN A 27 5.39 8.67 5.27
CA GLN A 27 3.94 8.47 5.16
C GLN A 27 3.38 7.45 6.16
N SER A 28 2.14 7.71 6.62
CA SER A 28 1.40 6.88 7.58
C SER A 28 1.25 5.44 7.08
N GLY A 29 2.17 4.58 7.51
CA GLY A 29 2.30 3.19 7.05
C GLY A 29 3.74 2.64 7.14
N GLN A 30 4.75 3.52 7.19
CA GLN A 30 6.17 3.15 7.30
C GLN A 30 6.78 3.44 8.69
N SER A 31 5.96 3.66 9.72
CA SER A 31 6.39 4.07 11.07
C SER A 31 7.44 3.18 11.75
N LEU A 32 7.55 1.92 11.31
CA LEU A 32 8.59 0.99 11.78
C LEU A 32 9.99 1.39 11.31
N ASN A 33 10.11 1.89 10.07
CA ASN A 33 11.38 2.31 9.47
C ASN A 33 11.87 3.63 10.10
N ALA A 34 10.99 4.64 10.24
CA ALA A 34 11.25 5.84 11.03
C ALA A 34 11.75 5.48 12.43
N LEU A 35 11.07 4.58 13.15
CA LEU A 35 11.44 4.25 14.52
C LEU A 35 12.82 3.57 14.61
N GLU A 36 13.16 2.70 13.65
CA GLU A 36 14.47 2.08 13.57
C GLU A 36 15.57 3.10 13.23
N ALA A 37 15.31 4.03 12.32
CA ALA A 37 16.22 5.12 11.99
C ALA A 37 16.45 6.07 13.19
N ILE A 38 15.40 6.39 13.94
CA ILE A 38 15.48 7.16 15.19
C ILE A 38 16.32 6.43 16.23
N LYS A 39 16.08 5.12 16.42
CA LYS A 39 16.85 4.28 17.34
C LYS A 39 18.33 4.26 16.94
N ASN A 40 18.64 4.14 15.65
CA ASN A 40 20.00 4.12 15.14
C ASN A 40 20.70 5.47 15.33
N ARG A 41 20.03 6.60 15.06
CA ARG A 41 20.58 7.95 15.30
C ARG A 41 20.75 8.26 16.79
N ALA A 42 19.81 7.85 17.64
CA ALA A 42 19.92 8.00 19.09
C ALA A 42 21.09 7.19 19.65
N ARG A 43 21.28 5.94 19.19
CA ARG A 43 22.44 5.10 19.55
C ARG A 43 23.77 5.73 19.11
N LYS A 44 23.85 6.25 17.88
CA LYS A 44 25.06 6.90 17.34
C LYS A 44 25.47 8.12 18.17
N ASN A 45 24.50 8.85 18.72
CA ASN A 45 24.73 10.04 19.54
C ASN A 45 24.69 9.76 21.06
N LYS A 46 24.63 8.49 21.50
CA LYS A 46 24.52 8.08 22.91
C LYS A 46 23.34 8.73 23.67
N VAL A 47 22.29 9.10 22.95
CA VAL A 47 21.09 9.71 23.53
C VAL A 47 20.14 8.61 23.99
N THR A 48 19.72 8.66 25.25
CA THR A 48 18.73 7.73 25.80
C THR A 48 17.31 8.23 25.55
N GLY A 49 16.33 7.32 25.49
CA GLY A 49 14.93 7.72 25.31
C GLY A 49 14.42 8.68 26.40
N GLY A 50 14.96 8.58 27.63
CA GLY A 50 14.67 9.52 28.72
C GLY A 50 15.23 10.92 28.49
N ALA A 51 16.43 11.04 27.92
CA ALA A 51 17.01 12.34 27.54
C ALA A 51 16.20 12.99 26.41
N LEU A 52 15.83 12.21 25.40
CA LEU A 52 15.05 12.69 24.25
C LEU A 52 13.64 13.16 24.67
N LYS A 53 13.00 12.46 25.62
CA LYS A 53 11.76 12.92 26.25
C LYS A 53 11.93 14.26 26.98
N ASN A 54 13.01 14.43 27.74
CA ASN A 54 13.27 15.67 28.47
C ASN A 54 13.51 16.85 27.50
N LEU A 55 14.13 16.60 26.35
CA LEU A 55 14.33 17.61 25.30
C LEU A 55 13.01 18.04 24.66
N PHE A 56 12.09 17.11 24.38
CA PHE A 56 10.74 17.45 23.92
C PHE A 56 9.93 18.22 24.97
N VAL A 57 10.04 17.86 26.24
CA VAL A 57 9.35 18.57 27.33
C VAL A 57 9.90 19.98 27.52
N ALA A 58 11.22 20.17 27.36
CA ALA A 58 11.87 21.47 27.49
C ALA A 58 11.57 22.45 26.33
N LEU A 59 11.21 21.93 25.15
CA LEU A 59 10.88 22.73 23.96
C LEU A 59 9.39 23.13 23.90
N ALA A 60 8.53 22.53 24.73
CA ALA A 60 7.10 22.84 24.75
C ALA A 60 6.86 24.28 25.27
N PRO A 61 5.94 25.07 24.67
CA PRO A 61 5.66 26.46 25.06
C PRO A 61 5.14 26.61 26.50
N ASN A 62 4.74 25.52 27.15
CA ASN A 62 4.45 25.43 28.58
C ASN A 62 4.97 24.09 29.12
N PRO A 63 6.23 23.99 29.57
CA PRO A 63 6.74 22.75 30.12
C PRO A 63 5.97 22.44 31.42
N PRO A 64 5.38 21.24 31.59
CA PRO A 64 4.86 20.84 32.88
C PRO A 64 5.99 20.92 33.91
N LYS A 65 5.82 21.74 34.95
CA LYS A 65 6.80 21.87 36.02
C LYS A 65 7.14 20.46 36.52
N PRO A 66 8.41 20.03 36.47
CA PRO A 66 8.77 18.71 36.95
C PRO A 66 8.33 18.60 38.41
N PRO A 67 7.63 17.52 38.81
CA PRO A 67 7.26 17.34 40.20
C PRO A 67 8.53 17.40 41.05
N PRO A 68 8.52 18.09 42.21
CA PRO A 68 9.70 18.21 43.05
C PRO A 68 10.21 16.80 43.36
N ARG A 69 11.46 16.52 42.99
CA ARG A 69 12.14 15.27 43.33
C ARG A 69 12.13 15.16 44.85
N LYS A 70 11.29 14.27 45.39
CA LYS A 70 11.29 13.93 46.81
C LYS A 70 12.71 13.49 47.20
N PRO A 71 13.31 14.06 48.24
CA PRO A 71 14.58 13.55 48.75
C PRO A 71 14.36 12.09 49.16
N ARG A 72 15.27 11.23 48.69
CA ARG A 72 15.29 9.80 49.00
C ARG A 72 15.70 9.66 50.47
N ASN A 73 14.73 9.72 51.36
CA ASN A 73 14.92 9.41 52.77
C ASN A 73 14.98 7.89 52.92
N THR A 74 16.18 7.43 53.26
CA THR A 74 16.44 6.15 53.89
C THR A 74 15.69 6.05 55.23
N ALA A 75 15.12 4.88 55.49
CA ALA A 75 14.53 4.43 56.75
C ALA A 75 13.21 5.11 57.22
N SER A 76 12.11 4.38 57.06
CA SER A 76 11.17 4.12 58.17
C SER A 76 10.07 3.15 57.72
N THR A 77 10.22 1.90 58.14
CA THR A 77 9.12 0.96 58.34
C THR A 77 8.16 1.54 59.37
N ALA A 78 7.05 2.14 58.93
CA ALA A 78 5.83 2.29 59.73
C ALA A 78 4.68 2.80 58.84
N LYS A 79 3.50 2.17 58.99
CA LYS A 79 2.17 2.65 58.57
C LYS A 79 1.74 2.37 57.12
N SER A 80 1.57 1.09 56.80
CA SER A 80 0.73 0.62 55.69
C SER A 80 -0.69 0.25 56.17
N THR A 81 -1.39 1.19 56.82
CA THR A 81 -2.81 1.01 57.22
C THR A 81 -3.69 2.22 56.89
N ASP A 82 -3.20 3.17 56.09
CA ASP A 82 -4.01 4.29 55.61
C ASP A 82 -3.79 4.48 54.11
N SER A 83 -4.27 3.50 53.33
CA SER A 83 -4.40 3.65 51.88
C SER A 83 -5.48 4.69 51.64
N SER A 84 -5.04 5.94 51.48
CA SER A 84 -5.86 7.12 51.26
C SER A 84 -7.02 6.86 50.28
N PRO A 85 -8.19 7.52 50.46
CA PRO A 85 -9.33 7.39 49.54
C PRO A 85 -8.95 7.64 48.06
N SER A 86 -7.89 8.43 47.83
CA SER A 86 -7.29 8.66 46.51
C SER A 86 -6.73 7.38 45.86
N SER A 87 -6.03 6.53 46.62
CA SER A 87 -5.49 5.26 46.10
C SER A 87 -6.60 4.30 45.69
N ARG A 88 -7.69 4.23 46.48
CA ARG A 88 -8.87 3.42 46.14
C ARG A 88 -9.58 3.94 44.88
N ALA A 89 -9.71 5.26 44.74
CA ALA A 89 -10.26 5.89 43.54
C ALA A 89 -9.39 5.65 42.28
N GLN A 90 -8.06 5.63 42.44
CA GLN A 90 -7.14 5.30 41.34
C GLN A 90 -7.27 3.83 40.92
N ILE A 91 -7.39 2.91 41.87
CA ILE A 91 -7.60 1.48 41.59
C ILE A 91 -8.92 1.31 40.82
N ALA A 92 -10.01 1.94 41.26
CA ALA A 92 -11.30 1.89 40.56
C ALA A 92 -11.19 2.38 39.10
N LYS A 93 -10.50 3.52 38.87
CA LYS A 93 -10.27 4.04 37.51
C LYS A 93 -9.45 3.10 36.64
N LEU A 94 -8.43 2.44 37.20
CA LEU A 94 -7.61 1.46 36.47
C LEU A 94 -8.42 0.21 36.13
N THR A 95 -9.27 -0.27 37.05
CA THR A 95 -10.18 -1.39 36.80
C THR A 95 -11.19 -1.06 35.71
N ASP A 96 -11.79 0.13 35.73
CA ASP A 96 -12.70 0.58 34.67
C ASP A 96 -11.99 0.68 33.32
N SER A 97 -10.75 1.20 33.31
CA SER A 97 -9.94 1.27 32.11
C SER A 97 -9.58 -0.12 31.57
N LEU A 98 -9.28 -1.09 32.43
CA LEU A 98 -9.00 -2.48 32.01
C LEU A 98 -10.24 -3.13 31.40
N ASN A 99 -11.40 -2.99 32.05
CA ASN A 99 -12.66 -3.51 31.52
C ASN A 99 -12.99 -2.90 30.17
N ARG A 100 -12.79 -1.59 30.02
CA ARG A 100 -12.99 -0.91 28.73
C ARG A 100 -12.03 -1.42 27.66
N MET A 101 -10.75 -1.57 27.98
CA MET A 101 -9.77 -2.10 27.03
C MET A 101 -10.06 -3.55 26.66
N ASP A 102 -10.54 -4.40 27.58
CA ASP A 102 -10.94 -5.77 27.27
C ASP A 102 -12.11 -5.80 26.28
N ILE A 103 -13.10 -4.94 26.48
CA ILE A 103 -14.22 -4.78 25.55
C ILE A 103 -13.71 -4.31 24.18
N GLU A 104 -12.84 -3.29 24.14
CA GLU A 104 -12.26 -2.79 22.90
C GLU A 104 -11.42 -3.87 22.18
N LEU A 105 -10.64 -4.67 22.90
CA LEU A 105 -9.89 -5.81 22.35
C LEU A 105 -10.82 -6.89 21.79
N ARG A 106 -11.91 -7.22 22.49
CA ARG A 106 -12.90 -8.17 21.97
C ARG A 106 -13.58 -7.64 20.71
N THR A 107 -13.96 -6.36 20.68
CA THR A 107 -14.60 -5.76 19.50
C THR A 107 -13.65 -5.69 18.30
N THR A 108 -12.39 -5.34 18.52
CA THR A 108 -11.39 -5.28 17.45
C THR A 108 -11.05 -6.67 16.92
N LYS A 109 -10.95 -7.67 17.80
CA LYS A 109 -10.81 -9.07 17.39
C LYS A 109 -12.01 -9.55 16.56
N ALA A 110 -13.24 -9.29 17.01
CA ALA A 110 -14.44 -9.63 16.26
C ALA A 110 -14.49 -8.95 14.87
N ARG A 111 -14.06 -7.69 14.76
CA ARG A 111 -13.92 -6.99 13.47
C ARG A 111 -12.86 -7.63 12.58
N ASN A 112 -11.73 -8.04 13.14
CA ASN A 112 -10.67 -8.71 12.39
C ASN A 112 -11.17 -10.05 11.83
N ASP A 113 -11.85 -10.84 12.65
CA ASP A 113 -12.45 -12.11 12.23
C ASP A 113 -13.53 -11.89 11.15
N ALA A 114 -14.36 -10.86 11.28
CA ALA A 114 -15.32 -10.48 10.25
C ALA A 114 -14.65 -10.08 8.92
N MET A 115 -13.52 -9.37 8.95
CA MET A 115 -12.77 -9.01 7.74
C MET A 115 -12.14 -10.24 7.08
N LYS A 116 -11.59 -11.18 7.86
CA LYS A 116 -11.08 -12.45 7.35
C LYS A 116 -12.18 -13.26 6.66
N MET A 117 -13.38 -13.31 7.26
CA MET A 117 -14.53 -13.97 6.63
C MET A 117 -14.92 -13.33 5.30
N ARG A 118 -14.86 -12.00 5.17
CA ARG A 118 -15.11 -11.31 3.90
C ARG A 118 -14.06 -11.63 2.85
N LEU A 119 -12.78 -11.65 3.22
CA LEU A 119 -11.71 -12.03 2.30
C LEU A 119 -11.89 -13.46 1.79
N PHE A 120 -12.24 -14.40 2.67
CA PHE A 120 -12.53 -15.77 2.27
C PHE A 120 -13.73 -15.87 1.32
N GLN A 121 -14.80 -15.10 1.57
CA GLN A 121 -15.94 -15.03 0.66
C GLN A 121 -15.55 -14.49 -0.73
N ILE A 122 -14.69 -13.45 -0.77
CA ILE A 122 -14.19 -12.87 -2.01
C ILE A 122 -13.34 -13.88 -2.78
N GLU A 123 -12.43 -14.58 -2.11
CA GLU A 123 -11.60 -15.63 -2.72
C GLU A 123 -12.46 -16.73 -3.35
N ASN A 124 -13.47 -17.21 -2.61
CA ASN A 124 -14.42 -18.19 -3.14
C ASN A 124 -15.21 -17.65 -4.35
N ALA A 125 -15.60 -16.38 -4.34
CA ALA A 125 -16.26 -15.75 -5.47
C ALA A 125 -15.35 -15.66 -6.70
N TYR A 126 -14.05 -15.41 -6.53
CA TYR A 126 -13.09 -15.42 -7.63
C TYR A 126 -12.92 -16.79 -8.26
N ILE A 127 -12.88 -17.86 -7.46
CA ILE A 127 -12.81 -19.23 -7.97
C ILE A 127 -14.04 -19.52 -8.83
N GLN A 128 -15.24 -19.17 -8.34
CA GLN A 128 -16.48 -19.34 -9.10
C GLN A 128 -16.46 -18.54 -10.41
N LEU A 129 -15.94 -17.30 -10.39
CA LEU A 129 -15.81 -16.49 -11.60
C LEU A 129 -14.85 -17.13 -12.61
N GLN A 130 -13.73 -17.67 -12.15
CA GLN A 130 -12.76 -18.34 -13.01
C GLN A 130 -13.35 -19.60 -13.66
N GLU A 131 -14.17 -20.35 -12.93
CA GLU A 131 -14.90 -21.48 -13.50
C GLU A 131 -15.93 -21.04 -14.55
N THR A 132 -16.64 -19.94 -14.33
CA THR A 132 -17.62 -19.45 -15.33
C THR A 132 -16.94 -18.95 -16.60
N THR A 133 -15.83 -18.21 -16.46
CA THR A 133 -15.08 -17.70 -17.62
C THR A 133 -14.48 -18.84 -18.43
N THR A 134 -13.84 -19.84 -17.80
CA THR A 134 -13.33 -21.02 -18.52
C THR A 134 -14.42 -21.81 -19.24
N LYS A 135 -15.62 -21.94 -18.66
CA LYS A 135 -16.78 -22.55 -19.32
C LYS A 135 -17.31 -21.73 -20.50
N ILE A 136 -17.27 -20.40 -20.41
CA ILE A 136 -17.69 -19.48 -21.49
C ILE A 136 -16.68 -19.48 -22.64
N TYR A 137 -15.38 -19.36 -22.35
CA TYR A 137 -14.33 -19.35 -23.36
C TYR A 137 -14.10 -20.74 -23.98
N GLY A 138 -14.25 -21.82 -23.21
CA GLY A 138 -14.11 -23.20 -23.72
C GLY A 138 -15.23 -23.65 -24.66
N LYS A 139 -16.38 -22.95 -24.67
CA LYS A 139 -17.51 -23.23 -25.58
C LYS A 139 -17.57 -22.30 -26.79
N ARG A 140 -16.55 -21.46 -27.05
CA ARG A 140 -16.50 -20.65 -28.26
C ARG A 140 -16.28 -21.57 -29.46
N SER A 141 -17.37 -21.88 -30.17
CA SER A 141 -17.38 -22.74 -31.36
C SER A 141 -16.30 -22.29 -32.35
N LEU A 142 -15.26 -23.11 -32.52
CA LEU A 142 -14.17 -22.90 -33.49
C LEU A 142 -14.67 -22.87 -34.95
N ARG A 143 -15.94 -23.22 -35.20
CA ARG A 143 -16.56 -23.17 -36.54
C ARG A 143 -16.70 -21.73 -37.04
N ALA A 144 -17.00 -20.77 -36.17
CA ALA A 144 -17.18 -19.37 -36.56
C ALA A 144 -15.90 -18.72 -37.14
N PRO A 145 -14.72 -18.79 -36.48
CA PRO A 145 -13.49 -18.26 -37.07
C PRO A 145 -13.03 -19.09 -38.28
N LEU A 146 -13.31 -20.39 -38.32
CA LEU A 146 -12.98 -21.24 -39.47
C LEU A 146 -13.75 -20.83 -40.73
N ILE A 147 -15.07 -20.62 -40.62
CA ILE A 147 -15.89 -20.16 -41.75
C ILE A 147 -15.43 -18.78 -42.24
N LEU A 148 -15.10 -17.87 -41.31
CA LEU A 148 -14.57 -16.55 -41.64
C LEU A 148 -13.23 -16.65 -42.38
N ALA A 149 -12.32 -17.51 -41.92
CA ALA A 149 -11.02 -17.73 -42.56
C ALA A 149 -11.16 -18.30 -43.98
N ILE A 150 -12.07 -19.26 -44.18
CA ILE A 150 -12.37 -19.82 -45.51
C ILE A 150 -12.90 -18.73 -46.45
N PHE A 151 -13.79 -17.86 -45.97
CA PHE A 151 -14.35 -16.77 -46.77
C PHE A 151 -13.27 -15.79 -47.24
N PHE A 152 -12.38 -15.35 -46.34
CA PHE A 152 -11.28 -14.45 -46.71
C PHE A 152 -10.29 -15.12 -47.68
N CYS A 153 -9.98 -16.40 -47.48
CA CYS A 153 -9.10 -17.14 -48.37
C CYS A 153 -9.72 -17.26 -49.78
N GLY A 154 -11.01 -17.57 -49.87
CA GLY A 154 -11.76 -17.61 -51.12
C GLY A 154 -11.83 -16.24 -51.82
N LEU A 155 -12.00 -15.16 -51.07
CA LEU A 155 -12.06 -13.80 -51.62
C LEU A 155 -10.72 -13.38 -52.25
N ILE A 156 -9.60 -13.69 -51.60
CA ILE A 156 -8.25 -13.40 -52.12
C ILE A 156 -7.99 -14.20 -53.41
N ILE A 157 -8.31 -15.50 -53.40
CA ILE A 157 -8.15 -16.36 -54.59
C ILE A 157 -9.04 -15.88 -55.74
N GLY A 158 -10.27 -15.45 -55.47
CA GLY A 158 -11.19 -14.93 -56.47
C GLY A 158 -10.67 -13.66 -57.14
N ILE A 159 -10.22 -12.68 -56.35
CA ILE A 159 -9.66 -11.42 -56.88
C ILE A 159 -8.38 -11.70 -57.68
N GLY A 160 -7.48 -12.54 -57.14
CA GLY A 160 -6.24 -12.91 -57.82
C GLY A 160 -6.48 -13.64 -59.15
N GLY A 161 -7.40 -14.62 -59.17
CA GLY A 161 -7.74 -15.38 -60.36
C GLY A 161 -8.35 -14.52 -61.47
N MET A 162 -9.17 -13.52 -61.10
CA MET A 162 -9.78 -12.62 -62.08
C MET A 162 -8.75 -11.70 -62.74
N VAL A 163 -7.73 -11.24 -61.99
CA VAL A 163 -6.62 -10.44 -62.55
C VAL A 163 -5.76 -11.27 -63.52
N VAL A 164 -5.49 -12.54 -63.19
CA VAL A 164 -4.71 -13.44 -64.05
C VAL A 164 -5.47 -13.79 -65.34
N TYR A 165 -6.78 -14.02 -65.27
CA TYR A 165 -7.60 -14.34 -66.45
C TYR A 165 -7.63 -13.20 -67.47
N HIS A 166 -7.75 -11.95 -67.03
CA HIS A 166 -7.71 -10.79 -67.92
C HIS A 166 -6.30 -10.47 -68.48
N ALA A 167 -5.24 -11.00 -67.87
CA ALA A 167 -3.86 -10.79 -68.31
C ALA A 167 -3.40 -11.76 -69.42
N ILE A 168 -4.21 -12.76 -69.78
CA ILE A 168 -3.91 -13.68 -70.87
C ILE A 168 -4.55 -13.14 -72.16
N PRO A 169 -3.79 -12.53 -73.09
CA PRO A 169 -4.34 -12.06 -74.34
C PRO A 169 -4.81 -13.26 -75.18
N SER A 170 -6.12 -13.33 -75.44
CA SER A 170 -6.68 -14.26 -76.42
C SER A 170 -6.28 -13.78 -77.81
N GLY A 171 -5.30 -14.45 -78.41
CA GLY A 171 -4.85 -14.17 -79.77
C GLY A 171 -6.00 -14.38 -80.76
N THR A 172 -6.36 -13.32 -81.48
CA THR A 172 -7.25 -13.40 -82.64
C THR A 172 -6.53 -14.07 -83.80
N PRO A 173 -7.16 -15.00 -84.55
CA PRO A 173 -6.55 -15.57 -85.75
C PRO A 173 -6.43 -14.48 -86.81
N SER A 174 -5.22 -14.25 -87.32
CA SER A 174 -4.97 -13.33 -88.42
C SER A 174 -5.75 -13.79 -89.67
N GLU A 175 -6.80 -13.04 -89.97
CA GLU A 175 -7.63 -13.16 -91.16
C GLU A 175 -6.78 -12.88 -92.41
N ASN A 176 -6.64 -13.91 -93.25
CA ASN A 176 -5.94 -13.88 -94.53
C ASN A 176 -6.72 -12.99 -95.52
N LYS A 177 -6.26 -11.76 -95.74
CA LYS A 177 -6.83 -10.83 -96.74
C LYS A 177 -5.77 -10.39 -97.73
N TYR A 178 -5.76 -11.12 -98.84
CA TYR A 178 -5.36 -10.73 -100.19
C TYR A 178 -5.21 -9.22 -100.40
N TYR A 179 -3.97 -8.73 -100.53
CA TYR A 179 -3.70 -7.51 -101.29
C TYR A 179 -3.28 -7.90 -102.71
N LEU A 180 -4.29 -8.11 -103.54
CA LEU A 180 -4.21 -7.92 -104.98
C LEU A 180 -4.27 -6.42 -105.27
N GLY A 181 -3.32 -5.91 -106.05
CA GLY A 181 -3.44 -4.66 -106.80
C GLY A 181 -2.65 -3.48 -106.24
N GLN A 182 -1.52 -3.15 -106.88
CA GLN A 182 -1.51 -2.03 -107.84
C GLN A 182 -0.15 -1.92 -108.56
N PHE A 183 -0.26 -1.90 -109.88
CA PHE A 183 0.64 -1.39 -110.90
C PHE A 183 1.75 -0.43 -110.44
N ARG A 184 3.00 -0.77 -110.80
CA ARG A 184 3.88 0.08 -111.63
C ARG A 184 5.01 -0.74 -112.24
#